data_AF-S8EIP7-F1
#
_entry.id   AF-S8EIP7-F1
#
_cell.length_a   1.000
_cell.length_b   1.000
_cell.length_c   1.000
_cell.angle_alpha   90.00
_cell.angle_beta   90.00
_cell.angle_gamma   90.00
#
_symmetry.space_group_name_H-M   'P 1'
#
loop_
_entity.id
_entity.type
_entity.pdbx_description
1 polymer ?
#
loop_
_entity_poly.entity_id
_entity_poly.type
_entity_poly.pdbx_seq_one_letter_code
_entity_poly.pdbx_strand_id
1 'polypeptide(L)'
;EMAETEDVIQALMDTLVDHILPPRYLPFPLSKSAQNAVAEQMHAVVLLYNYYHRKQNPEQRLLSFHDFSKLAMVLKPNLSPFMKTMMENRHTELQDFDDHHLSVVEKAIKNACDVAAALDASEDFSSRKGWPISKLAVLLIDSQCENCYVEVADGGWFFIEKQVEGHGEKRKRSTEDSSTDGTKLLGLAFDAAKQITGGIENEVQVVGTHFTYATSKAKSVAVCYVMQYSGSLSCIGERQVPLMFVHECLQGRITENSDWGTFKTASNVKHHRLLPYINIISGLL
;
A
#
# COMPACT_ATOMS: atom_id res chain seq x y z
N GLU A 1 -5.74 -21.20 -17.44
CA GLU A 1 -6.40 -20.08 -18.14
C GLU A 1 -5.83 -18.80 -17.57
N MET A 2 -5.30 -17.91 -18.40
CA MET A 2 -4.83 -16.61 -17.92
C MET A 2 -6.04 -15.72 -17.70
N ALA A 3 -6.05 -15.00 -16.59
CA ALA A 3 -7.07 -14.00 -16.33
C ALA A 3 -6.96 -12.85 -17.33
N GLU A 4 -8.07 -12.45 -17.93
CA GLU A 4 -8.10 -11.21 -18.70
C GLU A 4 -7.95 -10.02 -17.75
N THR A 5 -7.34 -8.94 -18.24
CA THR A 5 -7.12 -7.72 -17.46
C THR A 5 -8.40 -7.21 -16.80
N GLU A 6 -9.52 -7.27 -17.53
CA GLU A 6 -10.83 -6.80 -17.07
C GLU A 6 -11.33 -7.62 -15.88
N ASP A 7 -11.22 -8.95 -15.95
CA ASP A 7 -11.65 -9.86 -14.89
C ASP A 7 -10.87 -9.68 -13.59
N VAL A 8 -9.55 -9.50 -13.69
CA VAL A 8 -8.69 -9.27 -12.51
C VAL A 8 -9.07 -7.96 -11.83
N ILE A 9 -9.22 -6.90 -12.60
CA ILE A 9 -9.55 -5.57 -12.07
C ILE A 9 -10.97 -5.60 -11.48
N GLN A 10 -11.92 -6.25 -12.15
CA GLN A 10 -13.27 -6.43 -11.64
C GLN A 10 -13.25 -7.14 -10.28
N ALA A 11 -12.55 -8.27 -10.14
CA ALA A 11 -12.46 -9.02 -8.90
C ALA A 11 -11.82 -8.19 -7.76
N LEU A 12 -10.76 -7.43 -8.07
CA LEU A 12 -10.11 -6.53 -7.11
C LEU A 12 -11.06 -5.42 -6.64
N MET A 13 -11.80 -4.79 -7.56
CA MET A 13 -12.77 -3.74 -7.23
C MET A 13 -13.97 -4.28 -6.46
N ASP A 14 -14.45 -5.49 -6.78
CA ASP A 14 -15.51 -6.16 -6.03
C ASP A 14 -15.10 -6.37 -4.57
N THR A 15 -13.83 -6.69 -4.34
CA THR A 15 -13.28 -6.98 -3.01
C THR A 15 -13.04 -5.70 -2.21
N LEU A 16 -12.37 -4.71 -2.81
CA LEU A 16 -11.85 -3.54 -2.09
C LEU A 16 -12.74 -2.31 -2.17
N VAL A 17 -13.54 -2.17 -3.24
CA VAL A 17 -14.19 -0.89 -3.56
C VAL A 17 -15.70 -0.98 -3.47
N ASP A 18 -16.31 -2.10 -3.88
CA ASP A 18 -17.77 -2.19 -4.02
C ASP A 18 -18.55 -1.90 -2.72
N HIS A 19 -18.03 -2.37 -1.59
CA HIS A 19 -18.64 -2.19 -0.27
C HIS A 19 -18.61 -0.74 0.26
N ILE A 20 -17.74 0.12 -0.30
CA ILE A 20 -17.65 1.55 0.06
C ILE A 20 -18.25 2.48 -0.99
N LEU A 21 -18.65 1.94 -2.15
CA LEU A 21 -19.34 2.72 -3.16
C LEU A 21 -20.80 2.96 -2.79
N PRO A 22 -21.36 4.12 -3.14
CA PRO A 22 -22.78 4.34 -2.96
C PRO A 22 -23.58 3.38 -3.87
N PRO A 23 -24.67 2.77 -3.36
CA PRO A 23 -25.45 1.78 -4.11
C PRO A 23 -26.21 2.41 -5.29
N ARG A 24 -26.34 3.74 -5.32
CA ARG A 24 -26.95 4.50 -6.41
C ARG A 24 -26.19 5.81 -6.61
N TYR A 25 -26.36 6.40 -7.80
CA TYR A 25 -25.88 7.74 -8.09
C TYR A 25 -26.43 8.73 -7.05
N LEU A 26 -25.55 9.35 -6.27
CA LEU A 26 -25.91 10.39 -5.30
C LEU A 26 -25.74 11.76 -5.97
N PRO A 27 -26.79 12.61 -6.01
CA PRO A 27 -26.73 13.94 -6.61
C PRO A 27 -26.03 14.99 -5.72
N PHE A 28 -25.47 14.61 -4.58
CA PHE A 28 -24.87 15.50 -3.60
C PHE A 28 -23.33 15.41 -3.59
N PRO A 29 -22.62 16.49 -3.21
CA PRO A 29 -21.18 16.43 -3.05
C PRO A 29 -20.83 15.35 -2.01
N LEU A 30 -19.98 14.41 -2.43
CA LEU A 30 -19.51 13.33 -1.57
C LEU A 30 -18.67 13.90 -0.43
N SER A 31 -18.81 13.32 0.77
CA SER A 31 -18.03 13.74 1.92
C SER A 31 -16.53 13.51 1.67
N LYS A 32 -15.68 14.36 2.25
CA LYS A 32 -14.22 14.21 2.14
C LYS A 32 -13.74 12.84 2.64
N SER A 33 -14.38 12.32 3.69
CA SER A 33 -14.10 10.98 4.23
C SER A 33 -14.40 9.89 3.19
N ALA A 34 -15.57 9.95 2.53
CA ALA A 34 -15.91 8.99 1.48
C ALA A 34 -14.96 9.08 0.29
N GLN A 35 -14.57 10.29 -0.14
CA GLN A 35 -13.60 10.46 -1.22
C GLN A 35 -12.24 9.85 -0.85
N ASN A 36 -11.76 10.07 0.38
CA ASN A 36 -10.50 9.51 0.85
C ASN A 36 -10.55 7.98 0.93
N ALA A 37 -11.64 7.40 1.46
CA ALA A 37 -11.80 5.95 1.55
C ALA A 37 -11.77 5.29 0.16
N VAL A 38 -12.50 5.84 -0.80
CA VAL A 38 -12.48 5.33 -2.19
C VAL A 38 -11.10 5.55 -2.83
N ALA A 39 -10.44 6.68 -2.57
CA ALA A 39 -9.10 6.96 -3.07
C ALA A 39 -8.08 5.93 -2.57
N GLU A 40 -8.10 5.59 -1.27
CA GLU A 40 -7.22 4.58 -0.68
C GLU A 40 -7.44 3.19 -1.29
N GLN A 41 -8.70 2.76 -1.45
CA GLN A 41 -8.97 1.44 -2.02
C GLN A 41 -8.65 1.39 -3.53
N MET A 42 -8.93 2.46 -4.29
CA MET A 42 -8.55 2.53 -5.70
C MET A 42 -7.03 2.55 -5.89
N HIS A 43 -6.29 3.22 -5.01
CA HIS A 43 -4.81 3.16 -4.99
C HIS A 43 -4.32 1.71 -4.80
N ALA A 44 -4.93 0.97 -3.87
CA ALA A 44 -4.62 -0.44 -3.64
C ALA A 44 -4.92 -1.33 -4.86
N VAL A 45 -6.10 -1.18 -5.47
CA VAL A 45 -6.48 -1.94 -6.70
C VAL A 45 -5.45 -1.72 -7.80
N VAL A 46 -5.03 -0.48 -8.04
CA VAL A 46 -4.02 -0.18 -9.08
C VAL A 46 -2.70 -0.87 -8.76
N LEU A 47 -2.19 -0.80 -7.54
CA LEU A 47 -0.93 -1.46 -7.17
C LEU A 47 -1.03 -2.99 -7.25
N LEU A 48 -2.14 -3.57 -6.80
CA LEU A 48 -2.38 -5.00 -6.87
C LEU A 48 -2.38 -5.50 -8.31
N TYR A 49 -2.97 -4.76 -9.25
CA TYR A 49 -2.91 -5.11 -10.66
C TYR A 49 -1.54 -4.78 -11.30
N ASN A 50 -1.17 -3.49 -11.35
CA ASN A 50 -0.04 -2.99 -12.15
C ASN A 50 1.33 -3.43 -11.63
N TYR A 51 1.44 -3.80 -10.36
CA TYR A 51 2.69 -4.28 -9.76
C TYR A 51 2.61 -5.74 -9.33
N TYR A 52 1.76 -6.11 -8.37
CA TYR A 52 1.80 -7.46 -7.79
C TYR A 52 1.30 -8.57 -8.74
N HIS A 53 0.16 -8.37 -9.38
CA HIS A 53 -0.38 -9.34 -10.35
C HIS A 53 0.53 -9.45 -11.57
N ARG A 54 1.04 -8.33 -12.08
CA ARG A 54 2.03 -8.31 -13.17
C ARG A 54 3.37 -8.96 -12.79
N LYS A 55 3.80 -8.85 -11.53
CA LYS A 55 4.99 -9.56 -11.04
C LYS A 55 4.80 -11.07 -11.06
N GLN A 56 3.57 -11.55 -10.87
CA GLN A 56 3.19 -12.97 -10.96
C GLN A 56 2.90 -13.42 -12.40
N ASN A 57 2.57 -12.50 -13.31
CA ASN A 57 2.14 -12.74 -14.69
C ASN A 57 2.80 -11.72 -15.64
N PRO A 58 4.09 -11.91 -16.00
CA PRO A 58 4.91 -10.89 -16.70
C PRO A 58 4.37 -10.46 -18.07
N GLU A 59 3.56 -11.31 -18.72
CA GLU A 59 2.91 -11.04 -20.00
C GLU A 59 1.77 -10.00 -19.91
N GLN A 60 1.31 -9.67 -18.70
CA GLN A 60 0.22 -8.72 -18.49
C GLN A 60 0.68 -7.28 -18.71
N ARG A 61 -0.15 -6.50 -19.43
CA ARG A 61 0.15 -5.11 -19.79
C ARG A 61 0.04 -4.19 -18.56
N LEU A 62 1.01 -3.28 -18.44
CA LEU A 62 0.93 -2.12 -17.55
C LEU A 62 -0.14 -1.16 -18.06
N LEU A 63 -1.13 -0.84 -17.22
CA LEU A 63 -2.15 0.14 -17.55
C LEU A 63 -1.70 1.54 -17.15
N SER A 64 -1.83 2.49 -18.07
CA SER A 64 -1.64 3.92 -17.78
C SER A 64 -2.76 4.45 -16.89
N PHE A 65 -2.58 5.62 -16.28
CA PHE A 65 -3.63 6.32 -15.53
C PHE A 65 -4.93 6.43 -16.34
N HIS A 66 -4.82 6.80 -17.62
CA HIS A 66 -5.96 6.94 -18.52
C HIS A 66 -6.66 5.59 -18.77
N ASP A 67 -5.90 4.58 -19.20
CA ASP A 67 -6.45 3.26 -19.54
C ASP A 67 -7.11 2.60 -18.33
N PHE A 68 -6.45 2.66 -17.17
CA PHE A 68 -6.96 2.11 -15.93
C PHE A 68 -8.25 2.82 -15.50
N SER A 69 -8.26 4.16 -15.49
CA SER A 69 -9.43 4.93 -15.05
C SER A 69 -10.63 4.73 -15.96
N LYS A 70 -10.40 4.65 -17.28
CA LYS A 70 -11.46 4.35 -18.25
C LYS A 70 -12.05 2.97 -18.00
N LEU A 71 -11.22 1.95 -17.82
CA LEU A 71 -11.67 0.59 -17.52
C LEU A 71 -12.43 0.53 -16.18
N ALA A 72 -11.90 1.15 -15.12
CA ALA A 72 -12.54 1.19 -13.81
C ALA A 72 -13.95 1.82 -13.87
N MET A 73 -14.15 2.87 -14.67
CA MET A 73 -15.48 3.47 -14.87
C MET A 73 -16.45 2.60 -15.66
N VAL A 74 -15.96 1.78 -16.60
CA VAL A 74 -16.78 0.81 -17.33
C VAL A 74 -17.21 -0.32 -16.39
N LEU A 75 -16.28 -0.87 -15.61
CA LEU A 75 -16.52 -1.97 -14.67
C LEU A 75 -17.37 -1.55 -13.47
N LYS A 76 -17.15 -0.34 -12.94
CA LYS A 76 -17.91 0.23 -11.80
C LYS A 76 -18.41 1.64 -12.11
N PRO A 77 -19.55 1.79 -12.82
CA PRO A 77 -20.12 3.10 -13.13
C PRO A 77 -20.42 3.99 -11.91
N ASN A 78 -20.64 3.38 -10.74
CA ASN A 78 -20.83 4.09 -9.47
C ASN A 78 -19.58 4.86 -8.98
N LEU A 79 -18.41 4.68 -9.62
CA LEU A 79 -17.22 5.52 -9.41
C LEU A 79 -17.32 6.90 -10.06
N SER A 80 -18.24 7.09 -11.00
CA SER A 80 -18.37 8.34 -11.76
C SER A 80 -18.39 9.61 -10.88
N PRO A 81 -19.12 9.66 -9.74
CA PRO A 81 -19.14 10.83 -8.87
C PRO A 81 -17.78 11.17 -8.21
N PHE A 82 -16.85 10.21 -8.19
CA PHE A 82 -15.51 10.36 -7.63
C PHE A 82 -14.46 10.74 -8.69
N MET A 83 -14.77 10.61 -9.98
CA MET A 83 -13.84 10.73 -11.11
C MET A 83 -14.19 11.95 -11.98
N LYS A 84 -13.98 13.15 -11.44
CA LYS A 84 -14.43 14.41 -12.02
C LYS A 84 -13.88 14.63 -13.43
N THR A 85 -12.57 14.52 -13.61
CA THR A 85 -11.89 14.82 -14.88
C THR A 85 -12.30 13.84 -15.97
N MET A 86 -12.42 12.55 -15.62
CA MET A 86 -12.85 11.50 -16.56
C MET A 86 -14.30 11.70 -17.02
N MET A 87 -15.17 12.23 -16.15
CA MET A 87 -16.55 12.55 -16.49
C MET A 87 -16.66 13.77 -17.41
N GLU A 88 -15.87 14.81 -17.15
CA GLU A 88 -15.88 16.06 -17.92
C GLU A 88 -15.26 15.89 -19.32
N ASN A 89 -14.30 14.96 -19.49
CA ASN A 89 -13.49 14.83 -20.71
C ASN A 89 -13.60 13.46 -21.39
N ARG A 90 -14.82 12.91 -21.51
CA ARG A 90 -15.06 11.60 -22.19
C ARG A 90 -14.56 11.53 -23.65
N HIS A 91 -14.13 12.64 -24.24
CA HIS A 91 -13.78 12.77 -25.66
C HIS A 91 -12.40 13.41 -25.95
N THR A 92 -11.58 13.72 -24.94
CA THR A 92 -10.28 14.41 -25.13
C THR A 92 -9.13 13.58 -24.56
N GLU A 93 -8.04 13.44 -25.31
CA GLU A 93 -6.83 12.74 -24.83
C GLU A 93 -6.26 13.47 -23.60
N LEU A 94 -6.26 12.80 -22.44
CA LEU A 94 -5.95 13.39 -21.12
C LEU A 94 -4.46 13.70 -20.90
N GLN A 95 -3.67 13.89 -21.96
CA GLN A 95 -2.22 13.93 -21.88
C GLN A 95 -1.65 15.18 -21.19
N ASP A 96 -2.46 16.23 -21.00
CA ASP A 96 -2.04 17.56 -20.50
C ASP A 96 -2.83 18.08 -19.28
N PHE A 97 -3.47 17.22 -18.47
CA PHE A 97 -4.13 17.71 -17.25
C PHE A 97 -3.10 18.00 -16.14
N ASP A 98 -3.05 19.27 -15.75
CA ASP A 98 -2.39 19.72 -14.53
C ASP A 98 -3.01 18.99 -13.32
N ASP A 99 -2.16 18.51 -12.39
CA ASP A 99 -2.54 17.76 -11.18
C ASP A 99 -3.59 18.55 -10.34
N HIS A 100 -3.69 19.86 -10.54
CA HIS A 100 -4.68 20.72 -9.89
C HIS A 100 -6.14 20.42 -10.26
N HIS A 101 -6.42 19.81 -11.42
CA HIS A 101 -7.78 19.50 -11.87
C HIS A 101 -8.30 18.12 -11.42
N LEU A 102 -7.39 17.22 -11.06
CA LEU A 102 -7.73 15.85 -10.67
C LEU A 102 -8.47 15.80 -9.33
N SER A 103 -9.50 14.95 -9.26
CA SER A 103 -10.16 14.61 -8.00
C SER A 103 -9.21 13.87 -7.04
N VAL A 104 -9.61 13.71 -5.77
CA VAL A 104 -8.83 12.96 -4.79
C VAL A 104 -8.59 11.51 -5.24
N VAL A 105 -9.62 10.86 -5.82
CA VAL A 105 -9.52 9.49 -6.32
C VAL A 105 -8.65 9.41 -7.58
N GLU A 106 -8.79 10.36 -8.50
CA GLU A 106 -7.95 10.43 -9.70
C GLU A 106 -6.47 10.64 -9.35
N LYS A 107 -6.17 11.49 -8.36
CA LYS A 107 -4.80 11.67 -7.84
C LYS A 107 -4.24 10.38 -7.26
N ALA A 108 -5.05 9.64 -6.52
CA ALA A 108 -4.64 8.37 -5.94
C ALA A 108 -4.36 7.30 -7.00
N ILE A 109 -5.21 7.20 -8.04
CA ILE A 109 -4.99 6.28 -9.18
C ILE A 109 -3.72 6.68 -9.94
N LYS A 110 -3.55 7.97 -10.26
CA LYS A 110 -2.36 8.47 -10.95
C LYS A 110 -1.09 8.18 -10.15
N ASN A 111 -1.09 8.51 -8.85
CA ASN A 111 0.02 8.21 -7.95
C ASN A 111 0.35 6.71 -7.92
N ALA A 112 -0.65 5.84 -7.82
CA ALA A 112 -0.44 4.39 -7.82
C ALA A 112 0.12 3.87 -9.16
N CYS A 113 -0.31 4.44 -10.29
CA CYS A 113 0.27 4.13 -11.60
C CYS A 113 1.74 4.56 -11.66
N ASP A 114 2.05 5.78 -11.20
CA ASP A 114 3.41 6.32 -11.15
C ASP A 114 4.31 5.47 -10.23
N VAL A 115 3.79 4.99 -9.09
CA VAL A 115 4.47 4.06 -8.18
C VAL A 115 4.73 2.74 -8.88
N ALA A 116 3.72 2.08 -9.45
CA ALA A 116 3.87 0.78 -10.09
C ALA A 116 4.84 0.82 -11.27
N ALA A 117 4.78 1.89 -12.09
CA ALA A 117 5.73 2.12 -13.17
C ALA A 117 7.16 2.35 -12.64
N ALA A 118 7.31 3.06 -11.52
CA ALA A 118 8.61 3.27 -10.90
C ALA A 118 9.18 2.02 -10.22
N LEU A 119 8.35 1.10 -9.74
CA LEU A 119 8.82 -0.16 -9.15
C LEU A 119 9.27 -1.16 -10.20
N ASP A 120 8.60 -1.17 -11.35
CA ASP A 120 8.79 -2.12 -12.44
C ASP A 120 8.57 -3.57 -11.98
N ALA A 121 7.43 -4.15 -12.36
CA ALA A 121 7.08 -5.52 -12.00
C ALA A 121 8.06 -6.58 -12.55
N SER A 122 8.86 -6.23 -13.57
CA SER A 122 9.85 -7.14 -14.18
C SER A 122 11.19 -7.19 -13.44
N GLU A 123 11.42 -6.26 -12.51
CA GLU A 123 12.64 -6.21 -11.71
C GLU A 123 12.37 -6.58 -10.25
N ASP A 124 13.37 -7.19 -9.61
CA ASP A 124 13.37 -7.27 -8.16
C ASP A 124 13.77 -5.92 -7.56
N PHE A 125 13.06 -5.56 -6.48
CA PHE A 125 13.41 -4.39 -5.69
C PHE A 125 14.75 -4.65 -4.99
N SER A 126 15.83 -4.27 -5.64
CA SER A 126 17.07 -3.90 -4.97
C SER A 126 16.93 -2.44 -4.59
N SER A 127 17.37 -2.05 -3.38
CA SER A 127 17.25 -0.68 -2.88
C SER A 127 17.81 0.31 -3.91
N ARG A 128 16.93 0.91 -4.73
CA ARG A 128 17.32 1.74 -5.86
C ARG A 128 18.07 2.95 -5.30
N LYS A 129 19.40 2.92 -5.44
CA LYS A 129 20.32 3.88 -4.84
C LYS A 129 19.89 5.31 -5.19
N GLY A 130 19.57 6.10 -4.16
CA GLY A 130 19.20 7.51 -4.32
C GLY A 130 17.71 7.84 -4.16
N TRP A 131 16.83 6.87 -3.92
CA TRP A 131 15.42 7.17 -3.58
C TRP A 131 15.29 7.71 -2.15
N PRO A 132 14.55 8.82 -1.92
CA PRO A 132 14.35 9.37 -0.59
C PRO A 132 13.43 8.48 0.26
N ILE A 133 13.63 8.51 1.58
CA ILE A 133 12.73 7.89 2.55
C ILE A 133 11.46 8.76 2.64
N SER A 134 10.29 8.16 2.40
CA SER A 134 8.99 8.85 2.51
C SER A 134 8.04 8.20 3.51
N LYS A 135 8.37 7.00 3.99
CA LYS A 135 7.54 6.24 4.92
C LYS A 135 8.42 5.56 5.96
N LEU A 136 7.93 5.52 7.19
CA LEU A 136 8.48 4.75 8.29
C LEU A 136 7.46 3.69 8.70
N ALA A 137 7.93 2.47 8.94
CA ALA A 137 7.15 1.37 9.47
C ALA A 137 7.85 0.74 10.68
N VAL A 138 7.06 0.25 11.63
CA VAL A 138 7.57 -0.53 12.77
C VAL A 138 6.89 -1.89 12.79
N LEU A 139 7.69 -2.94 12.60
CA LEU A 139 7.30 -4.33 12.86
C LEU A 139 7.67 -4.65 14.31
N LEU A 140 6.68 -4.65 15.19
CA LEU A 140 6.87 -4.99 16.60
C LEU A 140 6.64 -6.49 16.79
N ILE A 141 7.68 -7.20 17.22
CA ILE A 141 7.67 -8.65 17.49
C ILE A 141 7.87 -8.95 18.97
N ASP A 142 7.48 -10.14 19.41
CA ASP A 142 7.78 -10.62 20.75
C ASP A 142 9.24 -11.08 20.90
N SER A 143 9.62 -11.36 22.14
CA SER A 143 10.98 -11.84 22.50
C SER A 143 11.36 -13.17 21.84
N GLN A 144 10.37 -13.96 21.40
CA GLN A 144 10.57 -15.27 20.76
C GLN A 144 10.56 -15.20 19.23
N CYS A 145 10.23 -14.03 18.65
CA CYS A 145 10.01 -13.85 17.21
C CYS A 145 8.88 -14.75 16.65
N GLU A 146 7.94 -15.16 17.51
CA GLU A 146 6.82 -16.02 17.12
C GLU A 146 5.58 -15.19 16.74
N ASN A 147 5.42 -14.02 17.37
CA ASN A 147 4.25 -13.18 17.19
C ASN A 147 4.63 -11.73 16.86
N CYS A 148 3.74 -11.05 16.14
CA CYS A 148 3.84 -9.63 15.88
C CYS A 148 2.56 -8.88 16.25
N TYR A 149 2.72 -7.59 16.50
CA TYR A 149 1.60 -6.65 16.61
C TYR A 149 1.16 -6.16 15.22
N VAL A 150 -0.15 -6.15 14.97
CA VAL A 150 -0.75 -5.54 13.77
C VAL A 150 -1.87 -4.57 14.12
N GLU A 151 -2.02 -3.53 13.32
CA GLU A 151 -3.23 -2.70 13.34
C GLU A 151 -4.24 -3.21 12.32
N VAL A 152 -5.54 -2.97 12.59
CA VAL A 152 -6.65 -3.40 11.73
C VAL A 152 -7.44 -2.19 11.26
N ALA A 153 -7.58 -2.04 9.96
CA ALA A 153 -8.40 -1.01 9.32
C ALA A 153 -8.97 -1.55 8.01
N ASP A 154 -10.22 -1.22 7.71
CA ASP A 154 -10.92 -1.61 6.48
C ASP A 154 -10.83 -3.11 6.16
N GLY A 155 -10.83 -3.95 7.21
CA GLY A 155 -10.76 -5.41 7.09
C GLY A 155 -9.37 -5.98 6.76
N GLY A 156 -8.33 -5.14 6.74
CA GLY A 156 -6.94 -5.51 6.46
C GLY A 156 -6.02 -5.30 7.66
N TRP A 157 -4.83 -5.91 7.59
CA TRP A 157 -3.76 -5.72 8.57
C TRP A 157 -2.69 -4.80 8.04
N PHE A 158 -2.04 -4.06 8.94
CA PHE A 158 -0.88 -3.24 8.64
C PHE A 158 0.03 -3.10 9.87
N PHE A 159 1.30 -2.81 9.63
CA PHE A 159 2.25 -2.45 10.67
C PHE A 159 2.08 -0.99 11.09
N ILE A 160 2.76 -0.56 12.15
CA ILE A 160 2.67 0.82 12.60
C ILE A 160 3.37 1.70 11.56
N GLU A 161 2.60 2.43 10.74
CA GLU A 161 3.13 3.25 9.65
C GLU A 161 3.01 4.75 9.94
N LYS A 162 4.05 5.52 9.59
CA LYS A 162 4.04 7.00 9.61
C LYS A 162 4.60 7.53 8.28
N GLN A 163 3.96 8.55 7.73
CA GLN A 163 4.52 9.28 6.60
C GLN A 163 5.68 10.15 7.09
N VAL A 164 6.78 10.16 6.35
CA VAL A 164 7.94 11.00 6.63
C VAL A 164 7.83 12.22 5.72
N GLU A 165 7.55 13.38 6.31
CA GLU A 165 7.56 14.63 5.56
C GLU A 165 9.00 14.98 5.17
N GLY A 166 9.31 14.83 3.89
CA GLY A 166 10.50 15.41 3.30
C GLY A 166 10.23 16.89 3.02
N HIS A 167 11.03 17.78 3.62
CA HIS A 167 11.13 19.17 3.17
C HIS A 167 11.49 19.15 1.67
N GLY A 168 10.48 19.32 0.83
CA GLY A 168 10.62 19.32 -0.61
C GLY A 168 11.47 20.50 -1.07
N GLU A 169 12.31 20.21 -2.06
CA GLU A 169 12.95 21.14 -2.99
C GLU A 169 14.26 21.83 -2.54
N LYS A 170 15.29 21.59 -3.37
CA LYS A 170 16.64 22.18 -3.33
C LYS A 170 17.50 21.84 -2.11
N ARG A 171 18.03 20.62 -2.09
CA ARG A 171 19.42 20.42 -1.64
C ARG A 171 20.07 19.34 -2.49
N LYS A 172 20.83 19.78 -3.49
CA LYS A 172 22.05 19.07 -3.89
C LYS A 172 22.84 18.87 -2.59
N ARG A 173 22.85 17.66 -2.04
CA ARG A 173 23.76 17.32 -0.96
C ARG A 173 24.72 16.28 -1.47
N SER A 174 25.95 16.78 -1.62
CA SER A 174 27.19 16.04 -1.50
C SER A 174 27.08 14.98 -0.41
N THR A 175 27.61 13.82 -0.74
CA THR A 175 27.95 12.70 0.12
C THR A 175 28.70 13.19 1.36
N GLU A 176 28.02 13.43 2.49
CA GLU A 176 28.53 13.61 3.86
C GLU A 176 27.45 14.34 4.70
N ASP A 177 26.49 13.57 5.24
CA ASP A 177 25.66 13.88 6.43
C ASP A 177 24.44 12.93 6.47
N SER A 178 24.70 11.63 6.65
CA SER A 178 23.66 10.60 6.76
C SER A 178 23.33 10.20 8.21
N SER A 179 24.01 10.76 9.21
CA SER A 179 23.84 10.37 10.63
C SER A 179 22.69 11.10 11.34
N THR A 180 22.32 12.30 10.89
CA THR A 180 21.32 13.15 11.56
C THR A 180 19.87 12.83 11.16
N ASP A 181 19.67 12.12 10.04
CA ASP A 181 18.32 11.75 9.56
C ASP A 181 17.90 10.36 10.09
N GLY A 182 18.85 9.40 10.13
CA GLY A 182 18.62 8.07 10.68
C GLY A 182 18.27 8.08 12.19
N THR A 183 18.92 8.94 12.97
CA THR A 183 18.64 9.09 14.42
C THR A 183 17.24 9.66 14.68
N LYS A 184 16.75 10.58 13.84
CA LYS A 184 15.40 11.12 13.93
C LYS A 184 14.34 10.08 13.57
N LEU A 185 14.55 9.34 12.48
CA LEU A 185 13.65 8.27 12.07
C LEU A 185 13.57 7.18 13.14
N LEU A 186 14.71 6.79 13.70
CA LEU A 186 14.76 5.83 14.80
C LEU A 186 13.99 6.35 16.03
N GLY A 187 14.15 7.63 16.39
CA GLY A 187 13.36 8.26 17.45
C GLY A 187 11.86 8.18 17.18
N LEU A 188 11.41 8.49 15.96
CA LEU A 188 10.00 8.37 15.56
C LEU A 188 9.47 6.94 15.64
N ALA A 189 10.31 5.94 15.31
CA ALA A 189 9.96 4.53 15.45
C ALA A 189 9.79 4.14 16.92
N PHE A 190 10.71 4.56 17.80
CA PHE A 190 10.59 4.33 19.24
C PHE A 190 9.34 5.01 19.82
N ASP A 191 9.04 6.24 19.41
CA ASP A 191 7.83 6.93 19.86
C ASP A 191 6.56 6.21 19.40
N ALA A 192 6.57 5.66 18.17
CA ALA A 192 5.47 4.87 17.66
C ALA A 192 5.30 3.55 18.46
N ALA A 193 6.39 2.84 18.74
CA ALA A 193 6.36 1.62 19.56
C ALA A 193 5.89 1.91 21.00
N LYS A 194 6.36 3.00 21.62
CA LYS A 194 5.98 3.41 22.98
C LYS A 194 4.49 3.72 23.11
N GLN A 195 3.88 4.34 22.10
CA GLN A 195 2.44 4.60 22.09
C GLN A 195 1.64 3.30 22.19
N ILE A 196 2.17 2.21 21.65
CA ILE A 196 1.56 0.88 21.67
C ILE A 196 1.90 0.12 22.96
N THR A 197 3.17 0.12 23.38
CA THR A 197 3.63 -0.62 24.57
C THR A 197 3.36 0.08 25.91
N GLY A 198 2.73 1.25 25.92
CA GLY A 198 2.46 2.00 27.15
C GLY A 198 3.68 2.74 27.73
N GLY A 199 4.68 3.05 26.90
CA GLY A 199 5.78 3.95 27.26
C GLY A 199 6.98 3.31 27.96
N ILE A 200 7.07 1.98 28.03
CA ILE A 200 8.19 1.31 28.70
C ILE A 200 9.38 1.17 27.74
N GLU A 201 10.24 2.20 27.70
CA GLU A 201 11.36 2.29 26.74
C GLU A 201 12.37 1.13 26.86
N ASN A 202 12.63 0.66 28.08
CA ASN A 202 13.62 -0.39 28.34
C ASN A 202 13.21 -1.78 27.86
N GLU A 203 11.96 -1.93 27.42
CA GLU A 203 11.43 -3.21 26.96
C GLU A 203 11.42 -3.33 25.43
N VAL A 204 11.81 -2.28 24.69
CA VAL A 204 11.83 -2.31 23.22
C VAL A 204 13.26 -2.17 22.71
N GLN A 205 13.71 -3.12 21.90
CA GLN A 205 15.02 -3.09 21.25
C GLN A 205 14.91 -3.21 19.73
N VAL A 206 15.77 -2.53 18.98
CA VAL A 206 15.83 -2.67 17.52
C VAL A 206 16.69 -3.88 17.18
N VAL A 207 16.10 -4.87 16.50
CA VAL A 207 16.79 -6.08 16.06
C VAL A 207 17.09 -6.08 14.57
N GLY A 208 16.45 -5.19 13.80
CA GLY A 208 16.68 -5.08 12.36
C GLY A 208 16.28 -3.71 11.81
N THR A 209 17.00 -3.25 10.78
CA THR A 209 16.62 -2.10 9.95
C THR A 209 16.60 -2.53 8.50
N HIS A 210 15.45 -2.42 7.86
CA HIS A 210 15.22 -2.88 6.50
C HIS A 210 14.68 -1.75 5.64
N PHE A 211 14.98 -1.81 4.35
CA PHE A 211 14.48 -0.85 3.37
C PHE A 211 13.65 -1.60 2.33
N THR A 212 12.44 -1.12 2.10
CA THR A 212 11.55 -1.59 1.04
C THR A 212 11.03 -0.40 0.24
N TYR A 213 10.25 -0.64 -0.80
CA TYR A 213 9.60 0.43 -1.53
C TYR A 213 8.44 1.03 -0.74
N ALA A 214 8.23 2.34 -0.87
CA ALA A 214 7.03 2.97 -0.36
C ALA A 214 5.92 2.89 -1.41
N THR A 215 4.73 2.45 -0.99
CA THR A 215 3.54 2.44 -1.85
C THR A 215 2.86 3.80 -1.95
N SER A 216 3.13 4.73 -1.01
CA SER A 216 2.48 6.04 -0.95
C SER A 216 3.04 7.08 -1.94
N LYS A 217 4.24 6.86 -2.48
CA LYS A 217 4.92 7.84 -3.33
C LYS A 217 5.86 7.16 -4.32
N ALA A 218 5.83 7.62 -5.57
CA ALA A 218 6.69 7.08 -6.61
C ALA A 218 8.16 7.41 -6.34
N LYS A 219 9.05 6.48 -6.67
CA LYS A 219 10.50 6.60 -6.50
C LYS A 219 10.92 6.95 -5.07
N SER A 220 10.27 6.36 -4.06
CA SER A 220 10.65 6.53 -2.66
C SER A 220 10.68 5.20 -1.92
N VAL A 221 11.35 5.20 -0.77
CA VAL A 221 11.55 4.01 0.07
C VAL A 221 10.80 4.15 1.40
N ALA A 222 10.38 3.00 1.92
CA ALA A 222 9.94 2.84 3.29
C ALA A 222 11.09 2.23 4.11
N VAL A 223 11.41 2.86 5.25
CA VAL A 223 12.29 2.24 6.25
C VAL A 223 11.41 1.46 7.23
N CYS A 224 11.72 0.18 7.42
CA CYS A 224 11.06 -0.69 8.38
C CYS A 224 12.04 -1.03 9.50
N TYR A 225 11.71 -0.62 10.72
CA TYR A 225 12.42 -1.05 11.92
C TYR A 225 11.73 -2.29 12.47
N VAL A 226 12.49 -3.38 12.61
CA VAL A 226 12.06 -4.55 13.36
C VAL A 226 12.44 -4.32 14.81
N MET A 227 11.42 -4.19 15.65
CA MET A 227 11.57 -3.92 17.07
C MET A 227 11.07 -5.11 17.86
N GLN A 228 11.88 -5.59 18.79
CA GLN A 228 11.52 -6.67 19.70
C GLN A 228 11.08 -6.09 21.03
N TYR A 229 9.91 -6.53 21.50
CA TYR A 229 9.35 -6.19 22.80
C TYR A 229 9.56 -7.33 23.79
N SER A 230 10.19 -7.04 24.93
CA SER A 230 10.42 -8.04 25.99
C SER A 230 9.21 -8.27 26.89
N GLY A 231 8.23 -7.35 26.90
CA GLY A 231 6.95 -7.57 27.55
C GLY A 231 6.03 -8.48 26.72
N SER A 232 4.80 -8.68 27.20
CA SER A 232 3.83 -9.56 26.54
C SER A 232 3.01 -8.80 25.50
N LEU A 233 3.05 -9.16 24.23
CA LEU A 233 2.16 -8.54 23.23
C LEU A 233 0.68 -8.74 23.55
N SER A 234 0.33 -9.82 24.27
CA SER A 234 -1.05 -10.12 24.66
C SER A 234 -1.65 -9.09 25.62
N CYS A 235 -0.83 -8.34 26.38
CA CYS A 235 -1.33 -7.26 27.23
C CYS A 235 -1.63 -5.97 26.44
N ILE A 236 -1.24 -5.92 25.16
CA ILE A 236 -1.44 -4.78 24.25
C ILE A 236 -2.75 -4.95 23.43
N GLY A 237 -3.56 -5.97 23.76
CA GLY A 237 -4.88 -6.25 23.18
C GLY A 237 -4.89 -7.41 22.17
N GLU A 238 -6.04 -7.68 21.54
CA GLU A 238 -6.26 -8.77 20.57
C GLU A 238 -5.56 -8.56 19.20
N ARG A 239 -4.52 -7.74 19.17
CA ARG A 239 -3.77 -7.34 17.97
C ARG A 239 -2.48 -8.12 17.77
N GLN A 240 -2.23 -9.09 18.64
CA GLN A 240 -1.15 -10.07 18.49
C GLN A 240 -1.57 -11.12 17.45
N VAL A 241 -0.73 -11.32 16.45
CA VAL A 241 -0.93 -12.34 15.41
C VAL A 241 0.36 -13.16 15.25
N PRO A 242 0.29 -14.49 15.11
CA PRO A 242 1.46 -15.30 14.82
C PRO A 242 2.15 -14.84 13.54
N LEU A 243 3.47 -14.65 13.58
CA LEU A 243 4.24 -14.14 12.45
C LEU A 243 4.15 -15.09 11.25
N MET A 244 4.16 -16.40 11.51
CA MET A 244 3.92 -17.44 10.51
C MET A 244 2.56 -17.28 9.82
N PHE A 245 1.51 -16.96 10.57
CA PHE A 245 0.17 -16.78 10.00
C PHE A 245 0.10 -15.53 9.12
N VAL A 246 0.73 -14.43 9.51
CA VAL A 246 0.86 -13.24 8.66
C VAL A 246 1.59 -13.58 7.36
N HIS A 247 2.69 -14.33 7.44
CA HIS A 247 3.44 -14.75 6.26
C HIS A 247 2.58 -15.61 5.31
N GLU A 248 1.89 -16.63 5.83
CA GLU A 248 0.98 -17.48 5.05
C GLU A 248 -0.14 -16.66 4.40
N CYS A 249 -0.72 -15.68 5.12
CA CYS A 249 -1.76 -14.80 4.58
C CYS A 249 -1.27 -13.89 3.44
N LEU A 250 0.03 -13.63 3.32
CA LEU A 250 0.61 -12.80 2.26
C LEU A 250 1.14 -13.60 1.08
N GLN A 251 1.33 -14.91 1.27
CA GLN A 251 1.73 -15.81 0.20
C GLN A 251 0.58 -16.07 -0.79
N GLY A 252 0.92 -16.62 -1.95
CA GLY A 252 -0.04 -17.01 -2.97
C GLY A 252 -0.29 -15.95 -4.04
N ARG A 253 -1.23 -16.29 -4.94
CA ARG A 253 -1.61 -15.42 -6.06
C ARG A 253 -2.53 -14.31 -5.60
N ILE A 254 -2.57 -13.19 -6.32
CA ILE A 254 -3.54 -12.11 -6.06
C ILE A 254 -4.96 -12.54 -6.46
N THR A 255 -5.07 -13.36 -7.50
CA THR A 255 -6.34 -13.89 -8.01
C THR A 255 -6.32 -15.41 -8.09
N GLU A 256 -7.50 -15.99 -7.87
CA GLU A 256 -7.78 -17.41 -7.93
C GLU A 256 -8.92 -17.66 -8.93
N ASN A 257 -8.83 -18.78 -9.65
CA ASN A 257 -9.94 -19.27 -10.46
C ASN A 257 -10.98 -19.86 -9.52
N SER A 258 -12.22 -19.44 -9.66
CA SER A 258 -13.34 -20.16 -9.06
C SER A 258 -13.79 -21.31 -9.96
N ASP A 259 -14.52 -22.25 -9.37
CA ASP A 259 -15.06 -23.44 -10.02
C ASP A 259 -15.99 -23.15 -11.22
N TRP A 260 -16.41 -21.88 -11.39
CA TRP A 260 -17.36 -21.45 -12.42
C TRP A 260 -16.74 -20.55 -13.50
N GLY A 261 -15.41 -20.51 -13.59
CA GLY A 261 -14.70 -19.68 -14.55
C GLY A 261 -14.71 -18.18 -14.23
N THR A 262 -15.16 -17.79 -13.03
CA THR A 262 -15.05 -16.41 -12.54
C THR A 262 -13.81 -16.25 -11.66
N PHE A 263 -13.19 -15.07 -11.70
CA PHE A 263 -12.03 -14.77 -10.89
C PHE A 263 -12.44 -14.26 -9.51
N LYS A 264 -11.79 -14.75 -8.47
CA LYS A 264 -11.91 -14.24 -7.10
C LYS A 264 -10.56 -13.75 -6.62
N THR A 265 -10.57 -12.83 -5.67
CA THR A 265 -9.36 -12.40 -4.98
C THR A 265 -8.98 -13.39 -3.90
N ALA A 266 -7.69 -13.58 -3.70
CA ALA A 266 -7.17 -14.30 -2.55
C ALA A 266 -7.25 -13.45 -1.27
N SER A 267 -7.10 -14.08 -0.11
CA SER A 267 -7.14 -13.39 1.19
C SER A 267 -6.05 -12.31 1.34
N ASN A 268 -4.91 -12.49 0.68
CA ASN A 268 -3.78 -11.54 0.70
C ASN A 268 -4.16 -10.13 0.20
N VAL A 269 -5.21 -10.00 -0.63
CA VAL A 269 -5.71 -8.71 -1.14
C VAL A 269 -6.18 -7.79 -0.02
N LYS A 270 -6.78 -8.35 1.04
CA LYS A 270 -7.19 -7.55 2.21
C LYS A 270 -5.99 -7.06 3.01
N HIS A 271 -4.90 -7.81 3.02
CA HIS A 271 -3.66 -7.49 3.74
C HIS A 271 -2.61 -6.82 2.83
N HIS A 272 -3.03 -6.20 1.72
CA HIS A 272 -2.13 -5.63 0.70
C HIS A 272 -1.13 -4.61 1.25
N ARG A 273 -1.45 -3.93 2.36
CA ARG A 273 -0.55 -2.97 3.04
C ARG A 273 0.71 -3.64 3.60
N LEU A 274 0.67 -4.94 3.87
CA LEU A 274 1.81 -5.71 4.36
C LEU A 274 2.70 -6.31 3.27
N LEU A 275 2.22 -6.37 2.01
CA LEU A 275 2.97 -6.95 0.89
C LEU A 275 4.38 -6.35 0.69
N PRO A 276 4.64 -5.04 0.91
CA PRO A 276 5.99 -4.48 0.82
C PRO A 276 6.98 -5.09 1.83
N TYR A 277 6.49 -5.68 2.91
CA TYR A 277 7.30 -6.20 4.01
C TYR A 277 7.42 -7.73 4.00
N ILE A 278 6.86 -8.43 3.01
CA ILE A 278 6.84 -9.90 2.97
C ILE A 278 8.24 -10.51 3.09
N ASN A 279 9.24 -9.96 2.38
CA ASN A 279 10.61 -10.45 2.43
C ASN A 279 11.30 -10.21 3.79
N ILE A 280 10.86 -9.18 4.53
CA ILE A 280 11.37 -8.92 5.88
C ILE A 280 10.79 -9.97 6.83
N ILE A 281 9.48 -10.22 6.74
CA ILE A 281 8.81 -11.27 7.50
C ILE A 281 9.44 -12.64 7.22
N SER A 282 9.64 -13.00 5.95
CA SER A 282 10.29 -14.26 5.57
C SER A 282 11.73 -14.40 6.05
N GLY A 283 12.43 -13.29 6.31
CA GLY A 283 13.79 -13.30 6.86
C GLY A 283 13.85 -13.45 8.38
N LEU A 284 12.71 -13.31 9.07
CA LEU A 284 12.57 -13.51 10.51
C LEU A 284 12.12 -14.94 10.87
N LEU A 285 11.52 -15.66 9.91
CA LEU A 285 11.04 -17.03 10.02
C LEU A 285 12.11 -18.04 9.59
#